data_AF-A0A2M7N1L9-F1
#
_entry.id   AF-A0A2M7N1L9-F1
#
_cell.length_a   1.000
_cell.length_b   1.000
_cell.length_c   1.000
_cell.angle_alpha   90.00
_cell.angle_beta   90.00
_cell.angle_gamma   90.00
#
_symmetry.space_group_name_H-M   'P 1'
#
loop_
_entity.id
_entity.type
_entity.pdbx_description
1 polymer ?
#
loop_
_entity_poly.entity_id
_entity_poly.type
_entity_poly.pdbx_seq_one_letter_code
_entity_poly.pdbx_strand_id
1 'polypeptide(L)'
;MNFINKKATFLIILRQYKKVYFMEIFKFTFIFFLISFSVSAQSSKVTDAFGKERVHYLQANYPDSLGYYNFVAEDGFSVSLQQYIQEEKLSTALPLTLPKVCINNAIPVPSCINIYTLPVTFHPTQNMYYLISGTDYVLVLRSKDCLFKKYHAKSK
;
A
#
# COMPACT_ATOMS: atom_id res chain seq x y z
N MET A 1 -36.95 -56.61 23.35
CA MET A 1 -35.62 -56.00 23.62
C MET A 1 -35.00 -55.30 22.39
N ASN A 2 -35.79 -54.72 21.46
CA ASN A 2 -35.30 -54.20 20.16
C ASN A 2 -35.58 -52.70 19.92
N PHE A 3 -36.34 -52.02 20.79
CA PHE A 3 -36.79 -50.64 20.58
C PHE A 3 -35.82 -49.60 21.15
N ILE A 4 -35.17 -49.92 22.29
CA ILE A 4 -34.21 -49.03 22.97
C ILE A 4 -32.93 -48.88 22.14
N ASN A 5 -32.46 -49.97 21.53
CA ASN A 5 -31.24 -49.96 20.70
C ASN A 5 -31.43 -49.14 19.41
N LYS A 6 -32.61 -49.20 18.77
CA LYS A 6 -32.91 -48.40 17.57
C LYS A 6 -32.95 -46.88 17.85
N LYS A 7 -33.47 -46.47 19.02
CA LYS A 7 -33.47 -45.05 19.44
C LYS A 7 -32.06 -44.52 19.69
N ALA A 8 -31.20 -45.31 20.33
CA ALA A 8 -29.81 -44.93 20.56
C ALA A 8 -29.03 -44.76 19.24
N THR A 9 -29.18 -45.71 18.30
CA THR A 9 -28.54 -45.62 16.97
C THR A 9 -29.03 -44.40 16.19
N PHE A 10 -30.34 -44.11 16.21
CA PHE A 10 -30.90 -42.92 15.54
C PHE A 10 -30.34 -41.61 16.10
N LEU A 11 -30.20 -41.49 17.42
CA LEU A 11 -29.62 -40.30 18.07
C LEU A 11 -28.13 -40.10 17.74
N ILE A 12 -27.37 -41.20 17.61
CA ILE A 12 -25.95 -41.15 17.20
C ILE A 12 -25.82 -40.67 15.76
N ILE A 13 -26.66 -41.20 14.85
CA ILE A 13 -26.69 -40.79 13.45
C ILE A 13 -27.08 -39.30 13.36
N LEU A 14 -28.09 -38.84 14.10
CA LEU A 14 -28.49 -37.42 14.09
C LEU A 14 -27.38 -36.48 14.61
N ARG A 15 -26.63 -36.90 15.63
CA ARG A 15 -25.45 -36.17 16.12
C ARG A 15 -24.34 -36.12 15.06
N GLN A 16 -24.08 -37.22 14.37
CA GLN A 16 -23.10 -37.30 13.28
C GLN A 16 -23.50 -36.35 12.14
N TYR A 17 -24.75 -36.39 11.69
CA TYR A 17 -25.26 -35.49 10.64
C TYR A 17 -25.17 -34.01 11.02
N LYS A 18 -25.55 -33.64 12.26
CA LYS A 18 -25.40 -32.25 12.74
C LYS A 18 -23.95 -31.81 12.76
N LYS A 19 -23.02 -32.69 13.16
CA LYS A 19 -21.58 -32.39 13.21
C LYS A 19 -21.00 -32.16 11.82
N VAL A 20 -21.36 -33.01 10.85
CA VAL A 20 -20.93 -32.85 9.44
C VAL A 20 -21.51 -31.57 8.84
N TYR A 21 -22.81 -31.32 9.02
CA TYR A 21 -23.45 -30.11 8.49
C TYR A 21 -22.87 -28.82 9.09
N PHE A 22 -22.58 -28.82 10.39
CA PHE A 22 -21.92 -27.70 11.07
C PHE A 22 -20.49 -27.48 10.56
N MET A 23 -19.72 -28.55 10.33
CA MET A 23 -18.37 -28.46 9.76
C MET A 23 -18.38 -27.87 8.35
N GLU A 24 -19.34 -28.25 7.51
CA GLU A 24 -19.44 -27.73 6.15
C GLU A 24 -19.82 -26.24 6.14
N ILE A 25 -20.80 -25.82 6.95
CA ILE A 25 -21.15 -24.39 7.10
C ILE A 25 -19.95 -23.58 7.63
N PHE A 26 -19.21 -24.12 8.60
CA PHE A 26 -18.01 -23.48 9.12
C PHE A 26 -16.93 -23.31 8.04
N LYS A 27 -16.72 -24.31 7.18
CA LYS A 27 -15.79 -24.20 6.04
C LYS A 27 -16.23 -23.11 5.07
N PHE A 28 -17.50 -23.05 4.69
CA PHE A 28 -18.00 -22.02 3.76
C PHE A 28 -17.90 -20.61 4.35
N THR A 29 -18.25 -20.43 5.63
CA THR A 29 -18.11 -19.13 6.31
C THR A 29 -16.65 -18.73 6.51
N PHE A 30 -15.76 -19.67 6.81
CA PHE A 30 -14.32 -19.42 6.92
C PHE A 30 -13.70 -19.03 5.59
N ILE A 31 -14.04 -19.70 4.49
CA ILE A 31 -13.58 -19.34 3.14
C ILE A 31 -14.11 -17.95 2.77
N PHE A 32 -15.39 -17.64 3.04
CA PHE A 32 -15.97 -16.32 2.79
C PHE A 32 -15.28 -15.21 3.60
N PHE A 33 -14.93 -15.50 4.85
CA PHE A 33 -14.17 -14.59 5.72
C PHE A 33 -12.75 -14.37 5.19
N LEU A 34 -12.04 -15.42 4.77
CA LEU A 34 -10.69 -15.32 4.19
C LEU A 34 -10.66 -14.49 2.89
N ILE A 35 -11.67 -14.64 2.04
CA ILE A 35 -11.79 -13.85 0.80
C ILE A 35 -12.02 -12.37 1.13
N SER A 36 -12.78 -12.07 2.19
CA SER A 36 -13.08 -10.70 2.62
C SER A 36 -11.86 -9.97 3.23
N PHE A 37 -10.88 -10.72 3.75
CA PHE A 37 -9.65 -10.13 4.31
C PHE A 37 -8.55 -9.83 3.29
N SER A 38 -8.74 -10.22 2.02
CA SER A 38 -7.77 -9.94 0.95
C SER A 38 -7.86 -8.51 0.38
N VAL A 39 -8.48 -7.57 1.11
CA VAL A 39 -8.36 -6.14 0.81
C VAL A 39 -6.92 -5.74 1.10
N SER A 40 -6.08 -5.86 0.06
CA SER A 40 -4.73 -5.31 0.01
C SER A 40 -4.74 -3.93 0.64
N ALA A 41 -3.85 -3.68 1.61
CA ALA A 41 -3.67 -2.39 2.25
C ALA A 41 -3.36 -1.32 1.20
N GLN A 42 -4.43 -0.71 0.67
CA GLN A 42 -4.41 0.33 -0.34
C GLN A 42 -3.84 1.60 0.32
N SER A 43 -2.76 2.17 -0.22
CA SER A 43 -2.26 3.44 0.30
C SER A 43 -3.32 4.52 0.07
N SER A 44 -3.70 5.24 1.12
CA SER A 44 -4.64 6.36 1.03
C SER A 44 -4.13 7.41 0.04
N LYS A 45 -2.80 7.59 -0.05
CA LYS A 45 -2.13 8.53 -0.96
C LYS A 45 -2.52 8.35 -2.42
N VAL A 46 -2.64 7.10 -2.89
CA VAL A 46 -3.01 6.80 -4.27
C VAL A 46 -4.48 7.13 -4.52
N THR A 47 -5.33 6.87 -3.53
CA THR A 47 -6.76 7.22 -3.58
C THR A 47 -6.97 8.73 -3.55
N ASP A 48 -6.22 9.45 -2.72
CA ASP A 48 -6.29 10.90 -2.60
C ASP A 48 -5.85 11.59 -3.91
N ALA A 49 -4.88 11.01 -4.63
CA ALA A 49 -4.36 11.58 -5.87
C ALA A 49 -5.20 11.24 -7.11
N PHE A 50 -5.67 9.99 -7.23
CA PHE A 50 -6.35 9.53 -8.46
C PHE A 50 -7.87 9.42 -8.32
N GLY A 51 -8.40 9.47 -7.10
CA GLY A 51 -9.82 9.27 -6.80
C GLY A 51 -10.22 7.80 -6.71
N LYS A 52 -11.30 7.55 -5.97
CA LYS A 52 -11.80 6.19 -5.68
C LYS A 52 -12.19 5.40 -6.93
N GLU A 53 -12.83 6.04 -7.90
CA GLU A 53 -13.27 5.38 -9.13
C GLU A 53 -12.09 4.87 -9.95
N ARG A 54 -11.04 5.70 -10.11
CA ARG A 54 -9.84 5.31 -10.85
C ARG A 54 -9.08 4.20 -10.14
N VAL A 55 -8.99 4.28 -8.81
CA VAL A 55 -8.38 3.22 -8.00
C VAL A 55 -9.14 1.91 -8.14
N HIS A 56 -10.47 1.93 -8.06
CA HIS A 56 -11.29 0.73 -8.24
C HIS A 56 -11.13 0.13 -9.64
N TYR A 57 -11.09 0.98 -10.68
CA TYR A 57 -10.81 0.55 -12.04
C TYR A 57 -9.43 -0.12 -12.16
N LEU A 58 -8.38 0.49 -11.60
CA LEU A 58 -7.03 -0.08 -11.61
C LEU A 58 -6.96 -1.38 -10.81
N GLN A 59 -7.68 -1.48 -9.69
CA GLN A 59 -7.71 -2.70 -8.88
C GLN A 59 -8.33 -3.87 -9.64
N ALA A 60 -9.41 -3.62 -10.39
CA ALA A 60 -10.10 -4.66 -11.15
C ALA A 60 -9.36 -5.07 -12.44
N ASN A 61 -8.66 -4.14 -13.11
CA ASN A 61 -8.12 -4.36 -14.46
C ASN A 61 -6.59 -4.39 -14.53
N TYR A 62 -5.89 -3.68 -13.63
CA TYR A 62 -4.44 -3.47 -13.66
C TYR A 62 -3.82 -3.51 -12.25
N PRO A 63 -3.99 -4.62 -11.50
CA PRO A 63 -3.54 -4.71 -10.11
C PRO A 63 -2.03 -4.46 -9.94
N ASP A 64 -1.21 -4.90 -10.90
CA ASP A 64 0.24 -4.66 -10.87
C ASP A 64 0.60 -3.18 -10.98
N SER A 65 -0.16 -2.43 -11.80
CA SER A 65 0.03 -0.98 -11.92
C SER A 65 -0.36 -0.29 -10.62
N LEU A 66 -1.44 -0.73 -9.97
CA LEU A 66 -1.85 -0.21 -8.68
C LEU A 66 -0.81 -0.51 -7.59
N GLY A 67 -0.25 -1.72 -7.58
CA GLY A 67 0.87 -2.11 -6.73
C GLY A 67 2.09 -1.21 -6.93
N TYR A 68 2.44 -0.92 -8.19
CA TYR A 68 3.53 -0.01 -8.52
C TYR A 68 3.28 1.42 -8.03
N TYR A 69 2.05 1.95 -8.18
CA TYR A 69 1.73 3.28 -7.65
C TYR A 69 1.78 3.32 -6.12
N ASN A 70 1.26 2.30 -5.43
CA ASN A 70 1.39 2.20 -3.98
C ASN A 70 2.87 2.16 -3.55
N PHE A 71 3.70 1.41 -4.28
CA PHE A 71 5.14 1.38 -4.03
C PHE A 71 5.79 2.75 -4.20
N VAL A 72 5.52 3.46 -5.30
CA VAL A 72 6.10 4.78 -5.54
C VAL A 72 5.61 5.83 -4.53
N ALA A 73 4.39 5.70 -4.00
CA ALA A 73 3.88 6.59 -2.94
C ALA A 73 4.69 6.54 -1.64
N GLU A 74 5.32 5.40 -1.35
CA GLU A 74 6.07 5.16 -0.11
C GLU A 74 7.60 5.14 -0.33
N ASP A 75 8.07 4.49 -1.39
CA ASP A 75 9.48 4.25 -1.69
C ASP A 75 10.04 5.18 -2.80
N GLY A 76 9.18 6.04 -3.36
CA GLY A 76 9.48 6.94 -4.48
C GLY A 76 10.51 8.02 -4.18
N PHE A 77 10.64 8.40 -2.91
CA PHE A 77 11.45 9.53 -2.48
C PHE A 77 12.13 9.27 -1.13
N SER A 78 13.03 10.16 -0.77
CA SER A 78 13.58 10.28 0.58
C SER A 78 13.74 11.75 0.95
N VAL A 79 13.77 12.05 2.24
CA VAL A 79 14.07 13.39 2.75
C VAL A 79 15.44 13.35 3.43
N SER A 80 16.32 14.27 3.04
CA SER A 80 17.70 14.35 3.55
C SER A 80 18.03 15.79 3.92
N LEU A 81 18.90 16.00 4.91
CA LEU A 81 19.46 17.33 5.18
C LEU A 81 20.34 17.77 4.01
N GLN A 82 20.30 19.07 3.69
CA GLN A 82 21.07 19.67 2.60
C GLN A 82 22.57 19.35 2.70
N GLN A 83 23.15 19.36 3.91
CA GLN A 83 24.57 19.06 4.14
C GLN A 83 25.02 17.64 3.72
N TYR A 84 24.08 16.71 3.52
CA TYR A 84 24.38 15.35 3.06
C TYR A 84 24.20 15.17 1.55
N ILE A 85 23.82 16.23 0.84
CA ILE A 85 23.65 16.24 -0.61
C ILE A 85 24.86 16.93 -1.24
N GLN A 86 25.37 16.36 -2.32
CA GLN A 86 26.47 16.96 -3.08
C GLN A 86 26.07 18.33 -3.62
N GLU A 87 26.95 19.32 -3.52
CA GLU A 87 26.68 20.72 -3.87
C GLU A 87 26.20 20.88 -5.33
N GLU A 88 26.75 20.09 -6.26
CA GLU A 88 26.30 20.05 -7.66
C GLU A 88 24.82 19.63 -7.84
N LYS A 89 24.27 18.84 -6.92
CA LYS A 89 22.86 18.45 -6.93
C LYS A 89 21.98 19.52 -6.29
N LEU A 90 22.51 20.25 -5.30
CA LEU A 90 21.82 21.36 -4.68
C LEU A 90 21.69 22.56 -5.63
N SER A 91 22.72 22.83 -6.44
CA SER A 91 22.71 23.95 -7.39
C SER A 91 21.66 23.81 -8.49
N THR A 92 21.22 22.59 -8.77
CA THR A 92 20.17 22.25 -9.75
C THR A 92 18.83 21.91 -9.10
N ALA A 93 18.75 21.97 -7.76
CA ALA A 93 17.54 21.60 -7.04
C ALA A 93 16.45 22.68 -7.18
N LEU A 94 15.22 22.24 -7.43
CA LEU A 94 14.08 23.14 -7.61
C LEU A 94 13.40 23.41 -6.26
N PRO A 95 12.87 24.62 -6.03
CA PRO A 95 12.11 24.90 -4.81
C PRO A 95 10.82 24.09 -4.78
N LEU A 96 10.46 23.57 -3.61
CA LEU A 96 9.24 22.81 -3.36
C LEU A 96 8.62 23.23 -2.03
N THR A 97 7.33 23.57 -2.05
CA THR A 97 6.56 23.83 -0.84
C THR A 97 5.75 22.59 -0.47
N LEU A 98 5.95 22.09 0.75
CA LEU A 98 5.14 21.00 1.29
C LEU A 98 3.88 21.55 1.99
N PRO A 99 2.80 20.77 2.08
CA PRO A 99 1.66 21.09 2.93
C PRO A 99 2.11 21.30 4.38
N LYS A 100 1.50 22.28 5.08
CA LYS A 100 1.86 22.58 6.48
C LYS A 100 1.77 21.37 7.41
N VAL A 101 0.80 20.49 7.18
CA VAL A 101 0.61 19.25 7.94
C VAL A 101 1.80 18.27 7.81
N CYS A 102 2.61 18.42 6.76
CA CYS A 102 3.79 17.60 6.52
C CYS A 102 5.06 18.18 7.14
N ILE A 103 4.99 19.31 7.85
CA ILE A 103 6.12 19.96 8.52
C ILE A 103 5.83 20.05 10.01
N ASN A 104 6.71 19.48 10.83
CA ASN A 104 6.66 19.60 12.29
C ASN A 104 7.95 20.27 12.78
N ASN A 105 7.85 21.46 13.37
CA ASN A 105 9.02 22.23 13.86
C ASN A 105 10.14 22.38 12.81
N ALA A 106 9.78 22.79 11.58
CA ALA A 106 10.68 22.89 10.42
C ALA A 106 11.33 21.57 9.96
N ILE A 107 10.87 20.42 10.48
CA ILE A 107 11.31 19.09 10.06
C ILE A 107 10.20 18.47 9.19
N PRO A 108 10.48 18.10 7.94
CA PRO A 108 9.51 17.40 7.11
C PRO A 108 9.22 16.00 7.68
N VAL A 109 7.94 15.60 7.65
CA VAL A 109 7.45 14.30 8.12
C VAL A 109 7.14 13.43 6.89
N PRO A 110 8.01 12.48 6.50
CA PRO A 110 7.87 11.74 5.24
C PRO A 110 6.56 10.96 5.10
N SER A 111 6.00 10.43 6.20
CA SER A 111 4.75 9.69 6.18
C SER A 111 3.55 10.51 5.72
N CYS A 112 3.58 11.83 5.94
CA CYS A 112 2.52 12.76 5.54
C CYS A 112 2.62 13.19 4.08
N ILE A 113 3.77 12.96 3.43
CA ILE A 113 4.02 13.43 2.07
C ILE A 113 3.36 12.49 1.06
N ASN A 114 2.48 13.06 0.22
CA ASN A 114 1.94 12.39 -0.96
C ASN A 114 2.63 12.94 -2.21
N ILE A 115 3.51 12.13 -2.81
CA ILE A 115 4.34 12.58 -3.94
C ILE A 115 3.52 12.89 -5.20
N TYR A 116 2.33 12.29 -5.35
CA TYR A 116 1.48 12.47 -6.53
C TYR A 116 0.75 13.80 -6.55
N THR A 117 0.58 14.45 -5.40
CA THR A 117 -0.08 15.75 -5.28
C THR A 117 0.91 16.91 -5.36
N LEU A 118 2.20 16.62 -5.42
CA LEU A 118 3.26 17.62 -5.46
C LEU A 118 3.65 17.95 -6.90
N PRO A 119 4.10 19.19 -7.19
CA PRO A 119 4.59 19.59 -8.51
C PRO A 119 6.01 19.04 -8.76
N VAL A 120 6.16 17.72 -8.74
CA VAL A 120 7.43 17.02 -8.95
C VAL A 120 7.38 16.15 -10.20
N THR A 121 8.54 15.93 -10.81
CA THR A 121 8.65 15.17 -12.05
C THR A 121 9.70 14.09 -11.90
N PHE A 122 9.30 12.84 -12.12
CA PHE A 122 10.23 11.72 -12.14
C PHE A 122 11.03 11.70 -13.44
N HIS A 123 12.35 11.83 -13.33
CA HIS A 123 13.25 11.65 -14.47
C HIS A 123 13.48 10.14 -14.75
N PRO A 124 13.64 9.72 -16.02
CA PRO A 124 13.84 8.31 -16.35
C PRO A 124 15.06 7.69 -15.66
N THR A 125 16.22 8.36 -15.77
CA THR A 125 17.53 7.78 -15.41
C THR A 125 18.22 8.42 -14.22
N GLN A 126 17.75 9.57 -13.73
CA GLN A 126 18.43 10.37 -12.72
C GLN A 126 17.52 10.68 -11.54
N ASN A 127 18.11 10.86 -10.36
CA ASN A 127 17.37 11.36 -9.20
C ASN A 127 17.16 12.87 -9.36
N MET A 128 16.00 13.34 -8.93
CA MET A 128 15.67 14.76 -8.90
C MET A 128 15.71 15.27 -7.47
N TYR A 129 16.12 16.52 -7.29
CA TYR A 129 16.35 17.13 -5.98
C TYR A 129 15.46 18.37 -5.86
N TYR A 130 14.78 18.48 -4.72
CA TYR A 130 13.87 19.58 -4.46
C TYR A 130 14.14 20.19 -3.08
N LEU A 131 14.45 21.48 -3.04
CA LEU A 131 14.66 22.22 -1.79
C LEU A 131 13.32 22.47 -1.11
N ILE A 132 13.14 21.95 0.11
CA ILE A 132 11.89 22.14 0.85
C ILE A 132 11.88 23.53 1.46
N SER A 133 11.00 24.40 0.95
CA SER A 133 10.91 25.80 1.36
C SER A 133 10.75 25.97 2.87
N GLY A 134 11.55 26.85 3.46
CA GLY A 134 11.52 27.15 4.90
C GLY A 134 12.17 26.09 5.79
N THR A 135 12.97 25.18 5.23
CA THR A 135 13.67 24.12 5.96
C THR A 135 15.07 23.86 5.37
N ASP A 136 15.94 23.18 6.13
CA ASP A 136 17.27 22.75 5.67
C ASP A 136 17.26 21.36 5.01
N TYR A 137 16.11 20.96 4.46
CA TYR A 137 15.89 19.62 3.92
C TYR A 137 15.67 19.65 2.40
N VAL A 138 16.00 18.51 1.80
CA VAL A 138 15.84 18.23 0.37
C VAL A 138 14.99 16.99 0.22
N LEU A 139 13.98 17.06 -0.64
CA LEU A 139 13.28 15.89 -1.14
C LEU A 139 14.06 15.33 -2.33
N VAL A 140 14.56 14.11 -2.17
CA VAL A 140 15.28 13.36 -3.21
C VAL A 140 14.30 12.39 -3.85
N LEU A 141 13.92 12.66 -5.08
CA LEU A 141 13.04 11.82 -5.88
C LEU A 141 13.88 10.81 -6.66
N ARG A 142 13.57 9.52 -6.56
CA ARG A 142 14.33 8.47 -7.25
C ARG A 142 13.98 8.43 -8.74
N SER A 143 14.94 8.03 -9.58
CA SER A 143 14.69 7.82 -11.00
C SER A 143 13.66 6.71 -11.26
N LYS A 144 12.96 6.78 -12.40
CA LYS A 144 12.00 5.74 -12.80
C LYS A 144 12.67 4.37 -12.93
N ASP A 145 13.87 4.31 -13.50
CA ASP A 145 14.63 3.07 -13.64
C ASP A 145 14.97 2.44 -12.28
N CYS A 146 15.33 3.26 -11.30
CA CYS A 146 15.62 2.79 -9.94
C CYS A 146 14.36 2.22 -9.28
N LEU A 147 13.23 2.92 -9.40
CA LEU A 147 11.95 2.49 -8.82
C LEU A 147 11.44 1.22 -9.45
N PHE A 148 11.50 1.12 -10.78
CA PHE A 148 11.11 -0.08 -11.51
C PHE A 148 11.93 -1.30 -11.08
N LYS A 149 13.27 -1.17 -11.04
CA LYS A 149 14.16 -2.24 -10.57
C LYS A 149 13.87 -2.67 -9.14
N LYS A 150 13.65 -1.70 -8.23
CA LYS A 150 13.34 -2.00 -6.82
C LYS A 150 11.98 -2.66 -6.65
N TYR A 151 10.96 -2.22 -7.38
CA TYR A 151 9.64 -2.83 -7.33
C TYR A 151 9.71 -4.30 -7.75
N HIS A 152 10.35 -4.58 -8.89
CA HIS A 152 10.52 -5.95 -9.38
C HIS A 152 11.38 -6.85 -8.49
N ALA A 153 12.31 -6.28 -7.72
CA ALA A 153 13.08 -7.03 -6.74
C ALA A 153 12.24 -7.38 -5.49
N LYS A 154 11.27 -6.54 -5.12
CA LYS A 154 10.38 -6.72 -3.96
C LYS A 154 9.16 -7.59 -4.27
N SER A 155 8.77 -7.68 -5.54
CA SER A 155 7.62 -8.45 -6.02
C SER A 155 7.95 -9.90 -6.41
N LYS A 156 9.20 -10.32 -6.24
CA LYS A 156 9.66 -11.71 -6.42
C LYS A 156 9.76 -12.40 -5.07
#